data_AF-A0A0P1FV12-F1
#
_entry.id   AF-A0A0P1FV12-F1
#
_cell.length_a   1.000
_cell.length_b   1.000
_cell.length_c   1.000
_cell.angle_alpha   90.00
_cell.angle_beta   90.00
_cell.angle_gamma   90.00
#
_symmetry.space_group_name_H-M   'P 1'
#
loop_
_entity.id
_entity.type
_entity.pdbx_description
1 polymer ?
#
loop_
_entity_poly.entity_id
_entity_poly.type
_entity_poly.pdbx_seq_one_letter_code
_entity_poly.pdbx_strand_id
1 'polypeptide(L)'
;MSHAATNWAIQQRGLKPATKIVLWHLCDRHNPDFGCFPTQARLAEDAEMSISSLNDHLKKLEVLGLIRRIQCQDHRTKRRQATRYILGFEMIDPQEPSPEIGDGQDGIDWENDTEPCPEFGDGANSEFEAGPSPKNRQSHLRNSETNPVREPLSKPVKEEEDAQAREIVDEEFFGSLLAALGFDPDGPLPGWWQGWPPREHVRRWQTDLGLTEKDILEAAAASRQEHPEPPDGPKGLDRIMQRAAQRKADEKSRGRRKARKPATSETRPITDLPVFYAEMVNSDRYLPVSAISNSMRDAMLARGLVTVERLRERGIR
;
A
#
# COMPACT_ATOMS: atom_id res chain seq x y z
N MET A 1 -8.35 -20.38 4.45
CA MET A 1 -9.15 -20.58 5.67
C MET A 1 -8.77 -21.92 6.26
N SER A 2 -8.36 -21.96 7.54
CA SER A 2 -8.08 -23.24 8.22
C SER A 2 -9.32 -23.69 9.00
N HIS A 3 -9.94 -24.77 8.54
CA HIS A 3 -11.09 -25.39 9.22
C HIS A 3 -10.72 -25.94 10.61
N ALA A 4 -9.48 -26.40 10.80
CA ALA A 4 -8.99 -26.89 12.08
C ALA A 4 -8.88 -25.75 13.12
N ALA A 5 -8.34 -24.60 12.72
CA ALA A 5 -8.17 -23.45 13.60
C ALA A 5 -9.53 -22.85 14.03
N THR A 6 -10.47 -22.75 13.10
CA THR A 6 -11.82 -22.24 13.39
C THR A 6 -12.62 -23.17 14.31
N ASN A 7 -12.49 -24.49 14.13
CA ASN A 7 -13.07 -25.47 15.05
C ASN A 7 -12.46 -25.35 16.46
N TRP A 8 -11.15 -25.14 16.59
CA TRP A 8 -10.51 -24.87 17.87
C TRP A 8 -11.06 -23.60 18.55
N ALA A 9 -11.27 -22.51 17.80
CA ALA A 9 -11.87 -21.29 18.34
C ALA A 9 -13.29 -21.52 18.89
N ILE A 10 -14.08 -22.39 18.26
CA ILE A 10 -15.43 -22.74 18.71
C ILE A 10 -15.38 -23.50 20.04
N GLN A 11 -14.39 -24.38 20.23
CA GLN A 11 -14.22 -25.17 21.44
C GLN A 11 -13.87 -24.31 22.67
N GLN A 12 -13.25 -23.14 22.49
CA GLN A 12 -12.92 -22.24 23.60
C GLN A 12 -14.17 -21.74 24.34
N ARG A 13 -14.21 -21.96 25.67
CA ARG A 13 -15.31 -21.57 26.57
C ARG A 13 -14.90 -20.41 27.47
N GLY A 14 -15.87 -19.73 28.08
CA GLY A 14 -15.63 -18.62 29.01
C GLY A 14 -15.28 -17.26 28.37
N LEU A 15 -15.24 -17.17 27.04
CA LEU A 15 -15.02 -15.92 26.31
C LEU A 15 -16.30 -15.11 26.15
N LYS A 16 -16.22 -13.79 26.31
CA LYS A 16 -17.29 -12.87 25.91
C LYS A 16 -17.54 -12.99 24.40
N PRO A 17 -18.79 -12.89 23.91
CA PRO A 17 -19.12 -13.06 22.49
C PRO A 17 -18.22 -12.26 21.53
N ALA A 18 -18.03 -10.96 21.81
CA ALA A 18 -17.14 -10.11 21.00
C ALA A 18 -15.67 -10.57 21.00
N THR A 19 -15.18 -11.09 22.12
CA THR A 19 -13.80 -11.63 22.20
C THR A 19 -13.66 -12.94 21.43
N LYS A 20 -14.73 -13.74 21.43
CA LYS A 20 -14.80 -14.99 20.69
C LYS A 20 -14.87 -14.78 19.17
N ILE A 21 -15.58 -13.73 18.72
CA ILE A 21 -15.61 -13.32 17.30
C ILE A 21 -14.20 -12.94 16.83
N VAL A 22 -13.47 -12.13 17.61
CA VAL A 22 -12.07 -11.76 17.27
C VAL A 22 -11.17 -12.99 17.15
N LEU A 23 -11.28 -13.94 18.07
CA LEU A 23 -10.53 -15.20 18.01
C LEU A 23 -10.89 -16.01 16.77
N TRP A 24 -12.18 -16.09 16.44
CA TRP A 24 -12.68 -16.82 15.29
C TRP A 24 -12.13 -16.25 13.97
N HIS A 25 -12.16 -14.94 13.78
CA HIS A 25 -11.57 -14.31 12.57
C HIS A 25 -10.05 -14.46 12.48
N LEU A 26 -9.34 -14.46 13.62
CA LEU A 26 -7.91 -14.79 13.64
C LEU A 26 -7.65 -16.22 13.17
N CYS A 27 -8.47 -17.16 13.63
CA CYS A 27 -8.38 -18.57 13.24
C CYS A 27 -8.77 -18.81 11.78
N ASP A 28 -9.80 -18.10 11.28
CA ASP A 28 -10.21 -18.19 9.88
C ASP A 28 -9.08 -17.77 8.92
N ARG A 29 -8.30 -16.76 9.34
CA ARG A 29 -7.16 -16.23 8.57
C ARG A 29 -5.85 -16.98 8.79
N HIS A 30 -5.83 -17.99 9.66
CA HIS A 30 -4.64 -18.80 9.86
C HIS A 30 -4.36 -19.70 8.64
N ASN A 31 -3.11 -19.70 8.20
CA ASN A 31 -2.57 -20.61 7.20
C ASN A 31 -1.48 -21.48 7.87
N PRO A 32 -1.53 -22.82 7.78
CA PRO A 32 -0.54 -23.68 8.42
C PRO A 32 0.90 -23.45 7.94
N ASP A 33 1.10 -23.12 6.66
CA ASP A 33 2.44 -23.00 6.07
C ASP A 33 3.09 -21.65 6.36
N PHE A 34 2.28 -20.58 6.37
CA PHE A 34 2.78 -19.21 6.48
C PHE A 34 2.53 -18.60 7.86
N GLY A 35 1.46 -18.99 8.56
CA GLY A 35 1.01 -18.42 9.82
C GLY A 35 -0.16 -17.45 9.68
N CYS A 36 -0.39 -16.61 10.70
CA CYS A 36 -1.49 -15.63 10.74
C CYS A 36 -0.96 -14.19 10.81
N PHE A 37 -1.20 -13.39 9.76
CA PHE A 37 -0.73 -11.99 9.67
C PHE A 37 -1.80 -10.96 9.23
N PRO A 38 -3.02 -10.97 9.77
CA PRO A 38 -4.01 -9.95 9.44
C PRO A 38 -3.54 -8.57 9.92
N THR A 39 -3.79 -7.54 9.10
CA THR A 39 -3.67 -6.16 9.56
C THR A 39 -4.79 -5.86 10.56
N GLN A 40 -4.51 -5.02 11.56
CA GLN A 40 -5.51 -4.68 12.59
C GLN A 40 -6.76 -4.01 11.99
N ALA A 41 -6.60 -3.14 10.99
CA ALA A 41 -7.71 -2.50 10.31
C ALA A 41 -8.65 -3.54 9.67
N ARG A 42 -8.09 -4.53 8.98
CA ARG A 42 -8.85 -5.59 8.34
C ARG A 42 -9.44 -6.59 9.34
N LEU A 43 -8.82 -6.78 10.50
CA LEU A 43 -9.38 -7.62 11.57
C LEU A 43 -10.52 -6.89 12.31
N ALA A 44 -10.44 -5.57 12.43
CA ALA A 44 -11.45 -4.74 13.06
C ALA A 44 -12.73 -4.66 12.19
N GLU A 45 -12.55 -4.53 10.88
CA GLU A 45 -13.64 -4.58 9.89
C GLU A 45 -14.38 -5.92 9.95
N ASP A 46 -13.65 -7.03 9.89
CA ASP A 46 -14.20 -8.38 9.99
C ASP A 46 -14.99 -8.60 11.28
N ALA A 47 -14.44 -8.15 12.41
CA ALA A 47 -15.05 -8.31 13.73
C ALA A 47 -16.11 -7.23 14.04
N GLU A 48 -16.44 -6.37 13.07
CA GLU A 48 -17.42 -5.28 13.15
C GLU A 48 -17.23 -4.38 14.38
N MET A 49 -15.99 -4.02 14.69
CA MET A 49 -15.66 -3.21 15.86
C MET A 49 -14.57 -2.18 15.57
N SER A 50 -14.48 -1.16 16.43
CA SER A 50 -13.39 -0.17 16.32
C SER A 50 -12.03 -0.80 16.59
N ILE A 51 -10.97 -0.24 16.01
CA ILE A 51 -9.58 -0.68 16.25
C ILE A 51 -9.22 -0.62 17.74
N SER A 52 -9.73 0.37 18.48
CA SER A 52 -9.53 0.47 19.93
C SER A 52 -10.19 -0.70 20.67
N SER A 53 -11.45 -1.02 20.35
CA SER A 53 -12.16 -2.16 20.94
C SER A 53 -11.49 -3.48 20.58
N LEU A 54 -11.03 -3.62 19.34
CA LEU A 54 -10.25 -4.78 18.89
C LEU A 54 -9.00 -4.95 19.75
N ASN A 55 -8.24 -3.88 19.99
CA ASN A 55 -7.03 -3.95 20.80
C ASN A 55 -7.30 -4.37 22.24
N ASP A 56 -8.42 -3.95 22.84
CA ASP A 56 -8.85 -4.42 24.16
C ASP A 56 -9.18 -5.92 24.16
N HIS A 57 -9.80 -6.42 23.09
CA HIS A 57 -10.09 -7.85 22.95
C HIS A 57 -8.84 -8.67 22.67
N LEU A 58 -7.92 -8.19 21.84
CA LEU A 58 -6.61 -8.82 21.62
C LEU A 58 -5.82 -8.91 22.92
N LYS A 59 -5.78 -7.84 23.72
CA LYS A 59 -5.13 -7.85 25.03
C LYS A 59 -5.73 -8.90 25.96
N LYS A 60 -7.06 -9.07 25.96
CA LYS A 60 -7.73 -10.13 26.74
C LYS A 60 -7.35 -11.53 26.24
N LEU A 61 -7.30 -11.74 24.93
CA LEU A 61 -6.89 -13.02 24.35
C LEU A 61 -5.43 -13.36 24.68
N GLU A 62 -4.54 -12.37 24.74
CA GLU A 62 -3.16 -12.54 25.19
C GLU A 62 -3.06 -12.91 26.67
N VAL A 63 -3.81 -12.21 27.53
CA VAL A 63 -3.86 -12.51 28.98
C VAL A 63 -4.38 -13.93 29.22
N LEU A 64 -5.30 -14.40 28.39
CA LEU A 64 -5.82 -15.77 28.45
C LEU A 64 -4.90 -16.81 27.81
N GLY A 65 -3.75 -16.41 27.26
CA GLY A 65 -2.80 -17.30 26.59
C GLY A 65 -3.34 -17.93 25.31
N LEU A 66 -4.41 -17.39 24.73
CA LEU A 66 -5.02 -17.91 23.50
C LEU A 66 -4.34 -17.38 22.24
N ILE A 67 -3.63 -16.26 22.34
CA ILE A 67 -2.83 -15.71 21.25
C ILE A 67 -1.52 -15.13 21.79
N ARG A 68 -0.50 -15.03 20.93
CA ARG A 68 0.72 -14.24 21.16
C ARG A 68 1.00 -13.36 19.95
N ARG A 69 1.21 -12.06 20.16
CA ARG A 69 1.58 -11.13 19.07
C ARG A 69 3.09 -10.98 18.98
N ILE A 70 3.66 -11.30 17.81
CA ILE A 70 5.05 -11.00 17.48
C ILE A 70 5.06 -9.81 16.53
N GLN A 71 5.66 -8.71 16.98
CA GLN A 71 5.94 -7.58 16.11
C GLN A 71 7.23 -7.85 15.35
N CYS A 72 7.11 -8.23 14.08
CA CYS A 72 8.28 -8.39 13.22
C CYS A 72 8.77 -7.01 12.78
N GLN A 73 10.04 -6.70 13.07
CA GLN A 73 10.74 -5.57 12.49
C GLN A 73 11.84 -6.11 11.57
N ASP A 74 11.88 -5.63 10.33
CA ASP A 74 12.95 -5.99 9.41
C ASP A 74 14.27 -5.34 9.89
N HIS A 75 15.20 -6.16 10.37
CA HIS A 75 16.48 -5.69 10.95
C HIS A 75 17.33 -4.90 9.95
N ARG A 76 17.17 -5.17 8.64
CA ARG A 76 17.94 -4.54 7.57
C ARG A 76 17.32 -3.23 7.09
N THR A 77 15.99 -3.17 7.02
CA THR A 77 15.28 -2.00 6.50
C THR A 77 14.66 -1.11 7.58
N LYS A 78 14.72 -1.54 8.86
CA LYS A 78 14.07 -0.94 10.04
C LYS A 78 12.55 -0.74 9.90
N ARG A 79 11.92 -1.29 8.85
CA ARG A 79 10.49 -1.16 8.61
C ARG A 79 9.71 -2.11 9.51
N ARG A 80 8.60 -1.62 10.07
CA ARG A 80 7.61 -2.43 10.80
C ARG A 80 6.93 -3.37 9.81
N GLN A 81 7.03 -4.68 10.02
CA GLN A 81 6.32 -5.68 9.23
C GLN A 81 4.96 -6.01 9.85
N ALA A 82 4.13 -6.76 9.12
CA ALA A 82 2.83 -7.21 9.61
C ALA A 82 2.99 -8.01 10.91
N THR A 83 2.15 -7.72 11.90
CA THR A 83 2.14 -8.43 13.18
C THR A 83 1.77 -9.89 12.95
N ARG A 84 2.61 -10.81 13.43
CA ARG A 84 2.32 -12.24 13.44
C ARG A 84 1.51 -12.57 14.69
N TYR A 85 0.40 -13.27 14.50
CA TYR A 85 -0.41 -13.82 15.59
C TYR A 85 -0.12 -15.32 15.66
N ILE A 86 0.42 -15.78 16.78
CA ILE A 86 0.56 -17.20 17.10
C ILE A 86 -0.69 -17.59 17.87
N LEU A 87 -1.39 -18.62 17.39
CA LEU A 87 -2.62 -19.10 18.02
C LEU A 87 -2.32 -20.10 19.13
N GLY A 88 -3.22 -20.20 20.12
CA GLY A 88 -3.06 -21.03 21.31
C GLY A 88 -2.72 -22.49 21.00
N PHE A 89 -3.28 -23.06 19.93
CA PHE A 89 -2.97 -24.43 19.52
C PHE A 89 -1.56 -24.59 18.92
N GLU A 90 -0.97 -23.54 18.35
CA GLU A 90 0.44 -23.55 17.89
C GLU A 90 1.41 -23.46 19.06
N MET A 91 0.94 -23.14 20.27
CA MET A 91 1.74 -23.08 21.49
C MET A 91 1.72 -24.40 22.29
N ILE A 92 0.97 -25.41 21.82
CA ILE A 92 0.75 -26.70 22.54
C ILE A 92 1.53 -27.85 21.88
N ASP A 93 2.59 -27.59 21.09
CA ASP A 93 3.51 -28.69 20.80
C ASP A 93 4.11 -29.19 22.12
N PRO A 94 3.94 -30.49 22.46
CA PRO A 94 4.81 -31.12 23.43
C PRO A 94 6.21 -31.07 22.84
N GLN A 95 7.14 -30.42 23.54
CA GLN A 95 8.54 -30.74 23.35
C GLN A 95 8.68 -32.20 23.77
N GLU A 96 8.54 -33.14 22.82
CA GLU A 96 9.00 -34.51 23.03
C GLU A 96 10.47 -34.40 23.43
N PRO A 97 10.87 -34.90 24.61
CA PRO A 97 12.28 -35.00 24.92
C PRO A 97 12.91 -35.88 23.84
N SER A 98 13.95 -35.35 23.18
CA SER A 98 14.73 -36.13 22.24
C SER A 98 15.10 -37.48 22.87
N PRO A 99 15.00 -38.61 22.14
CA PRO A 99 15.40 -39.89 22.67
C PRO A 99 16.91 -39.87 22.99
N GLU A 100 17.19 -39.92 24.28
CA GLU A 100 18.29 -40.62 24.94
C GLU A 100 19.40 -41.11 23.99
N ILE A 101 20.36 -40.23 23.70
CA ILE A 101 21.73 -40.67 23.41
C ILE A 101 22.44 -40.65 24.76
N GLY A 102 22.81 -41.84 25.20
CA GLY A 102 23.15 -42.19 26.57
C GLY A 102 24.29 -41.40 27.22
N ASP A 103 24.10 -41.23 28.53
CA ASP A 103 25.04 -41.44 29.62
C ASP A 103 26.52 -41.12 29.38
N GLY A 104 26.99 -40.06 30.05
CA GLY A 104 28.40 -39.85 30.27
C GLY A 104 28.79 -38.55 30.95
N GLN A 105 28.59 -38.50 32.27
CA GLN A 105 29.47 -37.84 33.25
C GLN A 105 29.33 -36.35 33.60
N ASP A 106 29.15 -36.20 34.92
CA ASP A 106 29.74 -35.23 35.85
C ASP A 106 29.07 -33.87 36.05
N GLY A 107 28.99 -33.51 37.35
CA GLY A 107 28.39 -32.28 37.90
C GLY A 107 29.00 -31.00 37.33
N ILE A 108 28.61 -29.80 37.75
CA ILE A 108 28.44 -29.29 39.11
C ILE A 108 27.67 -27.96 38.98
N ASP A 109 26.74 -27.72 39.90
CA ASP A 109 26.31 -26.45 40.50
C ASP A 109 26.93 -25.16 39.90
N TRP A 110 26.15 -24.20 39.39
CA TRP A 110 26.51 -22.77 39.44
C TRP A 110 25.31 -21.82 39.43
N GLU A 111 25.43 -20.91 40.38
CA GLU A 111 24.59 -19.84 40.84
C GLU A 111 24.31 -18.75 39.78
N ASN A 112 23.23 -18.00 40.06
CA ASN A 112 22.89 -16.75 39.39
C ASN A 112 24.00 -15.72 39.60
N ASP A 113 24.49 -15.09 38.53
CA ASP A 113 24.99 -13.72 38.63
C ASP A 113 24.95 -12.93 37.30
N THR A 114 24.25 -11.80 37.38
CA THR A 114 24.59 -10.46 36.85
C THR A 114 24.74 -10.21 35.32
N GLU A 115 23.90 -9.26 34.85
CA GLU A 115 23.84 -8.65 33.50
C GLU A 115 25.09 -7.78 33.11
N PRO A 116 25.19 -7.20 31.88
CA PRO A 116 24.58 -5.86 31.66
C PRO A 116 24.10 -5.48 30.23
N CYS A 117 22.95 -4.77 30.18
CA CYS A 117 22.62 -3.51 29.45
C CYS A 117 22.50 -3.47 27.88
N PRO A 118 21.87 -2.43 27.25
CA PRO A 118 21.42 -1.13 27.79
C PRO A 118 20.03 -0.57 27.38
N GLU A 119 19.61 0.40 28.18
CA GLU A 119 18.43 1.26 28.21
C GLU A 119 18.61 2.57 27.39
N PHE A 120 17.51 3.13 26.87
CA PHE A 120 17.30 4.56 26.55
C PHE A 120 15.80 4.82 26.80
N GLY A 121 15.41 5.41 27.95
CA GLY A 121 15.29 6.85 28.22
C GLY A 121 13.80 7.26 28.17
N ASP A 122 13.21 8.11 29.01
CA ASP A 122 13.64 8.94 30.13
C ASP A 122 12.43 9.08 31.07
N GLY A 123 12.63 8.89 32.37
CA GLY A 123 11.67 9.24 33.42
C GLY A 123 12.01 10.59 34.02
N ALA A 124 11.05 11.52 34.04
CA ALA A 124 11.10 12.70 34.89
C ALA A 124 10.10 12.52 36.03
N ASN A 125 10.62 12.39 37.25
CA ASN A 125 9.89 12.15 38.48
C ASN A 125 10.06 13.41 39.34
N SER A 126 8.97 14.05 39.76
CA SER A 126 9.01 15.01 40.87
C SER A 126 7.92 14.66 41.86
N GLU A 127 8.35 14.22 43.05
CA GLU A 127 7.55 13.95 44.24
C GLU A 127 7.06 15.25 44.88
N PHE A 128 5.77 15.31 45.21
CA PHE A 128 5.21 16.19 46.25
C PHE A 128 3.94 15.53 46.83
N GLU A 129 3.99 15.11 48.10
CA GLU A 129 2.82 14.84 48.98
C GLU A 129 2.34 16.18 49.60
N ALA A 130 1.12 16.46 50.07
CA ALA A 130 -0.16 15.75 50.25
C ALA A 130 -1.30 16.81 50.33
N GLY A 131 -2.58 16.41 50.17
CA GLY A 131 -3.74 17.27 50.51
C GLY A 131 -5.08 16.80 49.94
N PRO A 132 -6.21 16.93 50.66
CA PRO A 132 -7.37 16.02 50.62
C PRO A 132 -8.26 16.14 49.38
N SER A 133 -9.00 15.06 49.09
CA SER A 133 -10.10 15.09 48.11
C SER A 133 -11.11 16.20 48.39
N PRO A 134 -11.58 16.92 47.36
CA PRO A 134 -12.88 17.54 47.36
C PRO A 134 -13.82 16.78 46.41
N LYS A 135 -14.96 16.36 46.95
CA LYS A 135 -16.14 16.01 46.15
C LYS A 135 -16.43 17.16 45.17
N ASN A 136 -16.41 16.90 43.87
CA ASN A 136 -17.33 17.60 43.00
C ASN A 136 -17.86 16.67 41.90
N ARG A 137 -19.18 16.51 41.94
CA ARG A 137 -20.01 15.99 40.86
C ARG A 137 -19.87 16.92 39.68
N GLN A 138 -19.37 16.43 38.57
CA GLN A 138 -19.79 16.92 37.25
C GLN A 138 -19.55 15.81 36.25
N SER A 139 -20.67 15.27 35.80
CA SER A 139 -20.80 14.40 34.65
C SER A 139 -20.18 15.07 33.43
N HIS A 140 -18.91 14.76 33.13
CA HIS A 140 -18.44 14.85 31.76
C HIS A 140 -18.97 13.62 31.04
N LEU A 141 -20.24 13.71 30.67
CA LEU A 141 -20.86 12.88 29.64
C LEU A 141 -19.93 12.96 28.43
N ARG A 142 -19.15 11.90 28.17
CA ARG A 142 -18.69 11.66 26.80
C ARG A 142 -19.94 11.34 26.02
N ASN A 143 -20.22 12.13 24.99
CA ASN A 143 -21.37 12.00 24.12
C ASN A 143 -21.40 10.59 23.52
N SER A 144 -22.07 9.67 24.19
CA SER A 144 -22.49 8.39 23.65
C SER A 144 -23.81 8.61 22.93
N GLU A 145 -23.74 9.27 21.79
CA GLU A 145 -24.87 9.38 20.87
C GLU A 145 -24.44 8.83 19.51
N THR A 146 -24.66 7.53 19.33
CA THR A 146 -25.44 7.02 18.21
C THR A 146 -26.23 5.86 18.76
N ASN A 147 -27.52 6.06 18.92
CA ASN A 147 -28.48 5.07 19.40
C ASN A 147 -28.95 4.26 18.19
N PRO A 148 -28.62 2.96 18.03
CA PRO A 148 -29.34 2.11 17.11
C PRO A 148 -30.49 1.44 17.87
N VAL A 149 -31.52 2.22 18.22
CA VAL A 149 -32.85 1.63 18.32
C VAL A 149 -33.25 1.31 16.88
N ARG A 150 -32.93 0.09 16.42
CA ARG A 150 -33.68 -0.53 15.33
C ARG A 150 -34.80 -1.31 15.99
N GLU A 151 -36.00 -0.78 15.88
CA GLU A 151 -37.22 -1.54 16.12
C GLU A 151 -37.17 -2.84 15.31
N PRO A 152 -37.63 -3.98 15.85
CA PRO A 152 -37.59 -5.24 15.15
C PRO A 152 -38.50 -5.20 13.93
N LEU A 153 -37.91 -5.23 12.73
CA LEU A 153 -38.61 -5.43 11.47
C LEU A 153 -39.23 -6.83 11.45
N SER A 154 -40.49 -6.92 11.89
CA SER A 154 -41.39 -8.01 11.54
C SER A 154 -41.86 -7.83 10.11
N LYS A 155 -41.31 -8.62 9.17
CA LYS A 155 -41.93 -9.15 7.93
C LYS A 155 -40.86 -9.87 7.09
N PRO A 156 -41.14 -11.03 6.48
CA PRO A 156 -40.21 -11.65 5.55
C PRO A 156 -40.18 -10.80 4.28
N VAL A 157 -39.05 -10.14 4.02
CA VAL A 157 -38.87 -9.41 2.76
C VAL A 157 -38.67 -10.46 1.68
N LYS A 158 -39.63 -10.49 0.75
CA LYS A 158 -39.55 -11.21 -0.50
C LYS A 158 -38.25 -10.84 -1.22
N GLU A 159 -37.53 -11.88 -1.65
CA GLU A 159 -36.70 -11.81 -2.85
C GLU A 159 -37.61 -11.38 -4.02
N GLU A 160 -37.08 -10.57 -4.94
CA GLU A 160 -37.76 -9.87 -6.06
C GLU A 160 -38.18 -8.42 -5.75
N GLU A 161 -37.79 -7.52 -6.68
CA GLU A 161 -37.99 -6.07 -6.72
C GLU A 161 -36.98 -5.17 -5.98
N ASP A 162 -35.74 -5.16 -6.48
CA ASP A 162 -34.89 -3.94 -6.45
C ASP A 162 -34.29 -3.67 -7.84
N ALA A 163 -35.12 -3.89 -8.86
CA ALA A 163 -34.89 -3.46 -10.23
C ALA A 163 -35.40 -2.03 -10.42
N GLN A 164 -34.57 -1.02 -10.16
CA GLN A 164 -34.60 0.25 -10.91
C GLN A 164 -33.44 1.20 -10.53
N ALA A 165 -32.70 1.63 -11.55
CA ALA A 165 -31.82 2.80 -11.62
C ALA A 165 -30.45 2.77 -10.91
N ARG A 166 -29.64 1.73 -11.16
CA ARG A 166 -28.17 1.92 -11.22
C ARG A 166 -27.79 1.74 -12.67
N GLU A 167 -27.14 2.72 -13.30
CA GLU A 167 -26.57 2.57 -14.65
C GLU A 167 -25.71 1.30 -14.66
N ILE A 168 -26.29 0.23 -15.20
CA ILE A 168 -25.63 -1.05 -15.42
C ILE A 168 -24.65 -0.78 -16.55
N VAL A 169 -23.44 -1.33 -16.44
CA VAL A 169 -22.52 -1.38 -17.58
C VAL A 169 -23.28 -1.91 -18.79
N ASP A 170 -23.15 -1.27 -19.95
CA ASP A 170 -23.84 -1.67 -21.17
C ASP A 170 -23.62 -3.17 -21.43
N GLU A 171 -24.71 -3.93 -21.57
CA GLU A 171 -24.67 -5.38 -21.78
C GLU A 171 -23.96 -5.73 -23.10
N GLU A 172 -24.06 -4.88 -24.12
CA GLU A 172 -23.33 -5.06 -25.38
C GLU A 172 -21.81 -4.93 -25.18
N PHE A 173 -21.39 -3.98 -24.33
CA PHE A 173 -19.99 -3.81 -23.98
C PHE A 173 -19.47 -4.95 -23.10
N PHE A 174 -20.26 -5.40 -22.12
CA PHE A 174 -19.88 -6.53 -21.28
C PHE A 174 -19.77 -7.83 -22.10
N GLY A 175 -20.69 -8.06 -23.03
CA GLY A 175 -20.59 -9.16 -24.00
C GLY A 175 -19.35 -9.07 -24.88
N SER A 176 -19.02 -7.87 -25.37
CA SER A 176 -17.79 -7.62 -26.14
C SER A 176 -16.52 -7.89 -25.32
N LEU A 177 -16.53 -7.57 -24.03
CA LEU A 177 -15.42 -7.87 -23.12
C LEU A 177 -15.27 -9.39 -22.90
N LEU A 178 -16.37 -10.10 -22.71
CA LEU A 178 -16.36 -11.57 -22.59
C LEU A 178 -15.80 -12.22 -23.87
N ALA A 179 -16.26 -11.79 -25.04
CA ALA A 179 -15.74 -12.25 -26.32
C ALA A 179 -14.23 -11.96 -26.47
N ALA A 180 -13.77 -10.78 -26.07
CA ALA A 180 -12.35 -10.42 -26.08
C ALA A 180 -11.50 -11.28 -25.11
N LEU A 181 -12.12 -11.82 -24.06
CA LEU A 181 -11.47 -12.73 -23.10
C LEU A 181 -11.54 -14.20 -23.53
N GLY A 182 -12.23 -14.50 -24.63
CA GLY A 182 -12.41 -15.87 -25.14
C GLY A 182 -13.60 -16.61 -24.52
N PHE A 183 -14.52 -15.90 -23.84
CA PHE A 183 -15.78 -16.46 -23.39
C PHE A 183 -16.87 -16.30 -24.46
N ASP A 184 -17.80 -17.26 -24.50
CA ASP A 184 -19.04 -17.13 -25.24
C ASP A 184 -20.03 -16.26 -24.44
N PRO A 185 -20.42 -15.07 -24.93
CA PRO A 185 -21.31 -14.17 -24.20
C PRO A 185 -22.71 -14.76 -23.99
N ASP A 186 -23.16 -15.65 -24.88
CA ASP A 186 -24.48 -16.31 -24.81
C ASP A 186 -24.40 -17.71 -24.15
N GLY A 187 -23.19 -18.16 -23.82
CA GLY A 187 -22.90 -19.47 -23.27
C GLY A 187 -22.91 -19.52 -21.73
N PRO A 188 -22.77 -20.72 -21.14
CA PRO A 188 -22.66 -20.87 -19.69
C PRO A 188 -21.33 -20.27 -19.20
N LEU A 189 -21.40 -19.07 -18.62
CA LEU A 189 -20.26 -18.41 -18.00
C LEU A 189 -19.88 -19.07 -16.67
N PRO A 190 -18.61 -19.03 -16.24
CA PRO A 190 -18.23 -19.41 -14.88
C PRO A 190 -18.90 -18.51 -13.82
N GLY A 191 -19.18 -19.04 -12.62
CA GLY A 191 -19.96 -18.34 -11.58
C GLY A 191 -19.42 -16.96 -11.16
N TRP A 192 -18.12 -16.74 -11.30
CA TRP A 192 -17.43 -15.46 -11.04
C TRP A 192 -17.61 -14.40 -12.14
N TRP A 193 -18.11 -14.80 -13.31
CA TRP A 193 -18.52 -13.93 -14.42
C TRP A 193 -20.06 -13.80 -14.53
N GLN A 194 -20.81 -14.47 -13.65
CA GLN A 194 -22.26 -14.39 -13.61
C GLN A 194 -22.76 -13.28 -12.68
N GLY A 195 -23.93 -12.73 -13.01
CA GLY A 195 -24.65 -11.78 -12.18
C GLY A 195 -24.06 -10.37 -12.12
N TRP A 196 -24.50 -9.61 -11.12
CA TRP A 196 -24.12 -8.20 -10.94
C TRP A 196 -22.66 -7.93 -10.53
N PRO A 197 -22.01 -8.74 -9.65
CA PRO A 197 -20.65 -8.45 -9.17
C PRO A 197 -19.60 -8.18 -10.26
N PRO A 198 -19.50 -8.98 -11.35
CA PRO A 198 -18.51 -8.72 -12.40
C PRO A 198 -18.82 -7.46 -13.21
N ARG A 199 -20.10 -7.11 -13.41
CA ARG A 199 -20.52 -5.87 -14.08
C ARG A 199 -20.09 -4.64 -13.28
N GLU A 200 -20.31 -4.66 -11.97
CA GLU A 200 -19.85 -3.59 -11.08
C GLU A 200 -18.31 -3.49 -11.05
N HIS A 201 -17.62 -4.63 -11.12
CA HIS A 201 -16.16 -4.65 -11.16
C HIS A 201 -15.60 -3.98 -12.43
N VAL A 202 -16.21 -4.25 -13.59
CA VAL A 202 -15.86 -3.58 -14.85
C VAL A 202 -16.18 -2.09 -14.78
N ARG A 203 -17.33 -1.71 -14.17
CA ARG A 203 -17.68 -0.30 -13.94
C ARG A 203 -16.59 0.44 -13.15
N ARG A 204 -16.02 -0.20 -12.14
CA ARG A 204 -14.94 0.39 -11.33
C ARG A 204 -13.68 0.69 -12.15
N TRP A 205 -13.39 -0.06 -13.21
CA TRP A 205 -12.29 0.32 -14.10
C TRP A 205 -12.57 1.62 -14.86
N GLN A 206 -13.82 1.88 -15.21
CA GLN A 206 -14.22 3.13 -15.85
C GLN A 206 -14.18 4.29 -14.84
N THR A 207 -14.77 4.12 -13.66
CA THR A 207 -14.88 5.18 -12.64
C THR A 207 -13.54 5.47 -11.94
N ASP A 208 -12.81 4.43 -11.55
CA ASP A 208 -11.65 4.56 -10.67
C ASP A 208 -10.36 4.72 -11.47
N LEU A 209 -10.23 4.06 -12.63
CA LEU A 209 -9.05 4.13 -13.48
C LEU A 209 -9.21 5.08 -14.68
N GLY A 210 -10.42 5.61 -14.93
CA GLY A 210 -10.69 6.51 -16.06
C GLY A 210 -10.45 5.87 -17.43
N LEU A 211 -10.60 4.55 -17.50
CA LEU A 211 -10.49 3.79 -18.75
C LEU A 211 -11.80 3.91 -19.52
N THR A 212 -11.69 4.10 -20.84
CA THR A 212 -12.85 4.02 -21.73
C THR A 212 -13.12 2.57 -22.10
N GLU A 213 -14.32 2.26 -22.58
CA GLU A 213 -14.68 0.93 -23.07
C GLU A 213 -13.65 0.37 -24.07
N LYS A 214 -13.20 1.20 -25.01
CA LYS A 214 -12.18 0.83 -26.00
C LYS A 214 -10.85 0.45 -25.34
N ASP A 215 -10.40 1.22 -24.35
CA ASP A 215 -9.15 0.92 -23.64
C ASP A 215 -9.24 -0.41 -22.87
N ILE A 216 -10.42 -0.70 -22.29
CA ILE A 216 -10.67 -1.94 -21.55
C ILE A 216 -10.66 -3.14 -22.51
N LEU A 217 -11.34 -3.05 -23.66
CA LEU A 217 -11.34 -4.11 -24.68
C LEU A 217 -9.94 -4.36 -25.25
N GLU A 218 -9.19 -3.30 -25.56
CA GLU A 218 -7.83 -3.42 -26.09
C GLU A 218 -6.89 -4.06 -25.06
N ALA A 219 -6.96 -3.63 -23.80
CA ALA A 219 -6.16 -4.20 -22.73
C ALA A 219 -6.52 -5.67 -22.43
N ALA A 220 -7.82 -6.01 -22.49
CA ALA A 220 -8.29 -7.38 -22.34
C ALA A 220 -7.79 -8.29 -23.48
N ALA A 221 -7.94 -7.85 -24.73
CA ALA A 221 -7.46 -8.58 -25.90
C ALA A 221 -5.92 -8.74 -25.90
N ALA A 222 -5.18 -7.68 -25.56
CA ALA A 222 -3.73 -7.73 -25.41
C ALA A 222 -3.31 -8.70 -24.31
N SER A 223 -4.07 -8.76 -23.20
CA SER A 223 -3.81 -9.75 -22.15
C SER A 223 -3.95 -11.18 -22.66
N ARG A 224 -4.86 -11.47 -23.60
CA ARG A 224 -5.01 -12.82 -24.16
C ARG A 224 -3.85 -13.24 -25.04
N GLN A 225 -3.14 -12.29 -25.65
CA GLN A 225 -1.92 -12.56 -26.40
C GLN A 225 -0.76 -12.99 -25.48
N GLU A 226 -0.66 -12.40 -24.29
CA GLU A 226 0.37 -12.75 -23.29
C GLU A 226 -0.02 -13.97 -22.45
N HIS A 227 -1.32 -14.14 -22.17
CA HIS A 227 -1.87 -15.21 -21.34
C HIS A 227 -3.11 -15.80 -22.04
N PRO A 228 -2.99 -16.94 -22.75
CA PRO A 228 -4.10 -17.48 -23.55
C PRO A 228 -5.27 -18.03 -22.71
N GLU A 229 -5.03 -18.47 -21.47
CA GLU A 229 -6.05 -19.06 -20.61
C GLU A 229 -6.96 -18.01 -19.95
N PRO A 230 -8.28 -18.05 -20.16
CA PRO A 230 -9.22 -17.02 -19.71
C PRO A 230 -9.13 -16.81 -18.19
N PRO A 231 -9.21 -15.56 -17.71
CA PRO A 231 -9.06 -15.28 -16.29
C PRO A 231 -10.23 -15.87 -15.48
N ASP A 232 -9.92 -16.38 -14.29
CA ASP A 232 -10.88 -16.87 -13.28
C ASP A 232 -11.89 -15.80 -12.81
N GLY A 233 -11.76 -14.55 -13.24
CA GLY A 233 -12.70 -13.51 -12.89
C GLY A 233 -12.19 -12.13 -13.31
N PRO A 234 -13.04 -11.10 -13.24
CA PRO A 234 -12.68 -9.74 -13.64
C PRO A 234 -11.46 -9.24 -12.85
N LYS A 235 -11.35 -9.58 -11.56
CA LYS A 235 -10.20 -9.23 -10.72
C LYS A 235 -8.84 -9.67 -11.29
N GLY A 236 -8.79 -10.75 -12.07
CA GLY A 236 -7.56 -11.19 -12.74
C GLY A 236 -7.01 -10.16 -13.73
N LEU A 237 -7.85 -9.25 -14.21
CA LEU A 237 -7.49 -8.18 -15.14
C LEU A 237 -7.11 -6.88 -14.45
N ASP A 238 -7.29 -6.73 -13.14
CA ASP A 238 -7.03 -5.47 -12.41
C ASP A 238 -5.61 -4.93 -12.67
N ARG A 239 -4.62 -5.82 -12.61
CA ARG A 239 -3.21 -5.42 -12.82
C ARG A 239 -2.94 -5.00 -14.27
N ILE A 240 -3.66 -5.58 -15.22
CA ILE A 240 -3.58 -5.21 -16.65
C ILE A 240 -4.25 -3.86 -16.86
N MET A 241 -5.44 -3.66 -16.30
CA MET A 241 -6.17 -2.39 -16.38
C MET A 241 -5.39 -1.24 -15.72
N GLN A 242 -4.76 -1.47 -14.57
CA GLN A 242 -3.88 -0.49 -13.94
C GLN A 242 -2.68 -0.12 -14.83
N ARG A 243 -2.06 -1.10 -15.51
CA ARG A 243 -0.96 -0.82 -16.46
C ARG A 243 -1.46 -0.05 -17.68
N ALA A 244 -2.62 -0.39 -18.22
CA ALA A 244 -3.23 0.33 -19.34
C ALA A 244 -3.52 1.80 -18.95
N ALA A 245 -4.09 2.02 -17.75
CA ALA A 245 -4.34 3.35 -17.23
C ALA A 245 -3.05 4.16 -17.05
N GLN A 246 -1.97 3.54 -16.54
CA GLN A 246 -0.67 4.20 -16.42
C GLN A 246 -0.08 4.56 -17.80
N ARG A 247 -0.13 3.65 -18.79
CA ARG A 247 0.34 3.94 -20.15
C ARG A 247 -0.41 5.12 -20.78
N LYS A 248 -1.73 5.16 -20.62
CA LYS A 248 -2.58 6.27 -21.08
C LYS A 248 -2.23 7.59 -20.38
N ALA A 249 -1.95 7.57 -19.08
CA ALA A 249 -1.50 8.75 -18.34
C ALA A 249 -0.12 9.24 -18.82
N ASP A 250 0.81 8.31 -19.05
CA ASP A 250 2.14 8.61 -19.56
C ASP A 250 2.09 9.20 -20.97
N GLU A 251 1.26 8.66 -21.87
CA GLU A 251 1.03 9.19 -23.21
C GLU A 251 0.43 10.60 -23.19
N LYS A 252 -0.58 10.84 -22.35
CA LYS A 252 -1.13 12.19 -22.13
C LYS A 252 -0.04 13.15 -21.64
N SER A 253 0.83 12.71 -20.74
CA SER A 253 1.94 13.53 -20.23
C SER A 253 2.99 13.83 -21.30
N ARG A 254 3.34 12.84 -22.14
CA ARG A 254 4.27 12.98 -23.28
C ARG A 254 3.69 13.89 -24.36
N GLY A 255 2.41 13.74 -24.69
CA GLY A 255 1.68 14.61 -25.60
C GLY A 255 1.67 16.05 -25.11
N ARG A 256 1.41 16.28 -23.81
CA ARG A 256 1.49 17.61 -23.19
C ARG A 256 2.91 18.20 -23.25
N ARG A 257 3.96 17.40 -23.03
CA ARG A 257 5.36 17.85 -23.17
C ARG A 257 5.72 18.16 -24.64
N LYS A 258 5.21 17.40 -25.60
CA LYS A 258 5.42 17.61 -27.04
C LYS A 258 4.68 18.84 -27.56
N ALA A 259 3.45 19.09 -27.08
CA ALA A 259 2.66 20.28 -27.39
C ALA A 259 3.21 21.54 -26.70
N ARG A 260 3.87 21.37 -25.54
CA ARG A 260 4.58 22.42 -24.81
C ARG A 260 6.07 22.50 -25.20
N LYS A 261 6.41 22.15 -26.44
CA LYS A 261 7.70 22.56 -27.01
C LYS A 261 7.74 24.10 -27.02
N PRO A 262 8.80 24.73 -26.49
CA PRO A 262 8.97 26.16 -26.64
C PRO A 262 9.05 26.50 -28.13
N ALA A 263 8.49 27.65 -28.51
CA ALA A 263 8.65 28.20 -29.84
C ALA A 263 10.11 28.07 -30.27
N THR A 264 10.31 27.49 -31.44
CA THR A 264 11.61 27.24 -32.07
C THR A 264 12.46 28.50 -32.03
N SER A 265 13.38 28.60 -31.07
CA SER A 265 14.53 29.48 -31.24
C SER A 265 15.45 28.77 -32.21
N GLU A 266 15.73 29.42 -33.34
CA GLU A 266 16.70 28.97 -34.34
C GLU A 266 18.11 28.93 -33.73
N THR A 267 18.41 27.96 -32.88
CA THR A 267 19.79 27.66 -32.50
C THR A 267 20.43 26.97 -33.71
N ARG A 268 21.04 27.78 -34.57
CA ARG A 268 22.08 27.32 -35.49
C ARG A 268 23.07 26.48 -34.67
N PRO A 269 23.48 25.29 -35.14
CA PRO A 269 24.51 24.53 -34.43
C PRO A 269 25.73 25.45 -34.26
N ILE A 270 26.25 25.57 -33.03
CA ILE A 270 27.44 26.37 -32.74
C ILE A 270 28.64 25.63 -33.33
N THR A 271 28.84 25.77 -34.65
CA THR A 271 29.92 25.10 -35.37
C THR A 271 31.26 25.80 -35.15
N ASP A 272 31.26 27.07 -34.73
CA ASP A 272 32.47 27.85 -34.50
C ASP A 272 32.40 28.66 -33.20
N LEU A 273 32.96 28.07 -32.14
CA LEU A 273 32.91 28.58 -30.77
C LEU A 273 33.61 29.97 -30.61
N PRO A 274 34.77 30.25 -31.25
CA PRO A 274 35.37 31.59 -31.32
C PRO A 274 34.45 32.68 -31.89
N VAL A 275 33.66 32.38 -32.94
CA VAL A 275 32.75 33.37 -33.55
C VAL A 275 31.59 33.69 -32.61
N PHE A 276 31.07 32.67 -31.92
CA PHE A 276 30.02 32.84 -30.91
C PHE A 276 30.47 33.75 -29.75
N TYR A 277 31.67 33.50 -29.20
CA TYR A 277 32.20 34.35 -28.13
C TYR A 277 32.59 35.75 -28.63
N ALA A 278 33.07 35.89 -29.86
CA ALA A 278 33.35 37.19 -30.45
C ALA A 278 32.09 38.04 -30.61
N GLU A 279 30.97 37.45 -31.07
CA GLU A 279 29.67 38.14 -31.12
C GLU A 279 29.25 38.63 -29.72
N MET A 280 29.47 37.81 -28.69
CA MET A 280 29.14 38.16 -27.31
C MET A 280 30.00 39.31 -26.77
N VAL A 281 31.31 39.31 -27.04
CA VAL A 281 32.25 40.37 -26.61
C VAL A 281 31.98 41.70 -27.34
N ASN A 282 31.62 41.62 -28.64
CA ASN A 282 31.26 42.79 -29.42
C ASN A 282 29.90 43.36 -29.00
N SER A 283 28.95 42.52 -28.58
CA SER A 283 27.65 42.93 -28.05
C SER A 283 27.71 43.52 -26.62
N ASP A 284 26.70 44.29 -26.22
CA ASP A 284 26.54 44.82 -24.85
C ASP A 284 25.88 43.85 -23.87
N ARG A 285 25.81 42.56 -24.21
CA ARG A 285 25.26 41.53 -23.33
C ARG A 285 26.22 41.24 -22.17
N TYR A 286 25.65 40.82 -21.04
CA TYR A 286 26.42 40.44 -19.86
C TYR A 286 27.32 39.24 -20.19
N LEU A 287 28.62 39.40 -19.94
CA LEU A 287 29.63 38.39 -20.15
C LEU A 287 30.40 38.19 -18.82
N PRO A 288 30.37 36.98 -18.23
CA PRO A 288 31.15 36.71 -17.03
C PRO A 288 32.65 36.77 -17.35
N VAL A 289 33.43 37.36 -16.45
CA VAL A 289 34.89 37.54 -16.62
C VAL A 289 35.63 36.20 -16.81
N SER A 290 35.08 35.11 -16.27
CA SER A 290 35.63 33.74 -16.39
C SER A 290 35.14 32.96 -17.62
N ALA A 291 34.26 33.53 -18.46
CA ALA A 291 33.64 32.81 -19.57
C ALA A 291 34.58 32.58 -20.76
N ILE A 292 35.67 33.35 -20.85
CA ILE A 292 36.62 33.28 -21.97
C ILE A 292 37.97 32.80 -21.45
N SER A 293 38.39 31.61 -21.88
CA SER A 293 39.74 31.11 -21.61
C SER A 293 40.79 31.90 -22.39
N ASN A 294 42.03 31.91 -21.90
CA ASN A 294 43.15 32.55 -22.62
C ASN A 294 43.32 31.96 -24.03
N SER A 295 43.16 30.64 -24.18
CA SER A 295 43.17 29.98 -25.49
C SER A 295 42.08 30.48 -26.44
N MET A 296 40.88 30.77 -25.92
CA MET A 296 39.77 31.30 -26.70
C MET A 296 40.03 32.76 -27.10
N ARG A 297 40.61 33.56 -26.19
CA ARG A 297 41.03 34.93 -26.47
C ARG A 297 42.05 34.98 -27.61
N ASP A 298 43.08 34.16 -27.54
CA ASP A 298 44.12 34.09 -28.57
C ASP A 298 43.53 33.63 -29.91
N ALA A 299 42.60 32.67 -29.89
CA ALA A 299 41.88 32.24 -31.10
C ALA A 299 41.00 33.34 -31.71
N MET A 300 40.36 34.19 -30.90
CA MET A 300 39.56 35.33 -31.39
C MET A 300 40.46 36.45 -31.94
N LEU A 301 41.58 36.75 -31.27
CA LEU A 301 42.56 37.75 -31.72
C LEU A 301 43.27 37.31 -33.00
N ALA A 302 43.72 36.05 -33.08
CA ALA A 302 44.39 35.50 -34.26
C ALA A 302 43.48 35.51 -35.51
N ARG A 303 42.17 35.41 -35.32
CA ARG A 303 41.17 35.49 -36.39
C ARG A 303 40.66 36.91 -36.65
N GLY A 304 41.11 37.91 -35.89
CA GLY A 304 40.68 39.30 -36.03
C GLY A 304 39.20 39.54 -35.68
N LEU A 305 38.58 38.66 -34.89
CA LEU A 305 37.15 38.74 -34.59
C LEU A 305 36.83 39.75 -33.47
N VAL A 306 37.83 40.13 -32.68
CA VAL A 306 37.72 41.06 -31.55
C VAL A 306 39.02 41.89 -31.47
N THR A 307 38.96 43.13 -30.99
CA THR A 307 40.13 43.97 -30.72
C THR A 307 40.62 43.82 -29.27
N VAL A 308 41.93 44.03 -29.06
CA VAL A 308 42.56 44.00 -27.72
C VAL A 308 41.93 45.04 -26.79
N GLU A 309 41.55 46.19 -27.34
CA GLU A 309 40.88 47.28 -26.60
C GLU A 309 39.51 46.84 -26.09
N ARG A 310 38.70 46.19 -26.95
CA ARG A 310 37.35 45.72 -26.58
C ARG A 310 37.39 44.63 -25.50
N LEU A 311 38.39 43.77 -25.51
CA LEU A 311 38.60 42.79 -24.45
C LEU A 311 38.96 43.45 -23.11
N ARG A 312 39.79 44.50 -23.14
CA ARG A 312 40.16 45.28 -21.95
C ARG A 312 38.97 46.03 -21.36
N GLU A 313 38.11 46.62 -22.21
CA GLU A 313 36.84 47.24 -21.77
C GLU A 313 35.92 46.25 -21.03
N ARG A 314 35.92 44.99 -21.47
CA ARG A 314 35.14 43.90 -20.86
C ARG A 314 35.83 43.24 -19.66
N GLY A 315 36.98 43.75 -19.23
CA GLY A 315 37.71 43.22 -18.06
C GLY A 315 38.45 41.90 -18.31
N ILE A 316 38.64 41.53 -19.58
CA ILE A 316 39.34 40.31 -19.98
C ILE A 316 40.81 40.66 -20.28
N ARG A 317 41.73 40.14 -19.46
CA ARG A 317 43.18 40.41 -19.53
C ARG A 317 43.94 39.31 -20.24
#